data_AF-A0A2V6DTN4-F1
#
_entry.id   AF-A0A2V6DTN4-F1
#
_cell.length_a   1.000
_cell.length_b   1.000
_cell.length_c   1.000
_cell.angle_alpha   90.00
_cell.angle_beta   90.00
_cell.angle_gamma   90.00
#
_symmetry.space_group_name_H-M   'P 1'
#
loop_
_entity.id
_entity.type
_entity.pdbx_description
1 polymer ?
#
loop_
_entity_poly.entity_id
_entity_poly.type
_entity_poly.pdbx_seq_one_letter_code
_entity_poly.pdbx_strand_id
1 'polypeptide(L)'
;MGQDSSPSPTPAQNRPLTWKRVVHLHDGRTFISDGAVALDAALTKATSSENQVLPEASAKIIEGYLTAELPDEFASYQLTRRGETYVAPSGVRLNPIYIDYLRRTLPESRLRFRMKSDLEPVVVLLDGKAVGLLMPIKSASR
;
A
#
# COMPACT_ATOMS: atom_id res chain seq x y z
N MET A 1 -1.29 -46.63 -10.39
CA MET A 1 -0.75 -45.47 -11.13
C MET A 1 -1.24 -44.22 -10.44
N GLY A 2 -0.32 -43.48 -9.82
CA GLY A 2 -0.66 -42.33 -8.96
C GLY A 2 -1.08 -41.12 -9.79
N GLN A 3 -2.16 -40.47 -9.39
CA GLN A 3 -2.53 -39.15 -9.88
C GLN A 3 -1.78 -38.11 -9.04
N ASP A 4 -0.74 -37.51 -9.61
CA ASP A 4 -0.10 -36.31 -9.07
C ASP A 4 -1.07 -35.13 -9.21
N SER A 5 -1.96 -35.00 -8.23
CA SER A 5 -2.75 -33.79 -8.04
C SER A 5 -1.84 -32.72 -7.44
N SER A 6 -1.12 -32.00 -8.29
CA SER A 6 -0.47 -30.75 -7.87
C SER A 6 -1.56 -29.79 -7.39
N PRO A 7 -1.51 -29.28 -6.14
CA PRO A 7 -2.47 -28.27 -5.71
C PRO A 7 -2.24 -27.01 -6.56
N SER A 8 -3.29 -26.59 -7.27
CA SER A 8 -3.31 -25.29 -7.94
C SER A 8 -2.98 -24.20 -6.91
N PRO A 9 -2.10 -23.23 -7.22
CA PRO A 9 -1.79 -22.17 -6.27
C PRO A 9 -3.09 -21.43 -5.97
N THR A 10 -3.58 -21.56 -4.73
CA THR A 10 -4.68 -20.75 -4.22
C THR A 10 -4.33 -19.30 -4.49
N PRO A 11 -5.21 -18.47 -5.08
CA PRO A 11 -4.94 -17.06 -5.24
C PRO A 11 -4.48 -16.52 -3.89
N ALA A 12 -3.36 -15.79 -3.84
CA ALA A 12 -2.80 -15.19 -2.63
C ALA A 12 -3.72 -14.11 -2.00
N GLN A 13 -4.99 -14.12 -2.35
CA GLN A 13 -6.01 -13.12 -2.10
C GLN A 13 -6.41 -12.99 -0.65
N ASN A 14 -5.99 -13.87 0.27
CA ASN A 14 -6.42 -13.80 1.67
C ASN A 14 -5.30 -13.86 2.71
N ARG A 15 -4.05 -13.62 2.33
CA ARG A 15 -2.98 -13.54 3.32
C ARG A 15 -3.16 -12.23 4.12
N PRO A 16 -3.36 -12.29 5.46
CA PRO A 16 -3.40 -11.09 6.27
C PRO A 16 -2.06 -10.36 6.17
N LEU A 17 -2.10 -9.04 6.08
CA LEU A 17 -0.90 -8.22 6.18
C LEU A 17 -0.32 -8.37 7.60
N THR A 18 0.97 -8.71 7.67
CA THR A 18 1.69 -8.76 8.93
C THR A 18 2.37 -7.42 9.16
N TRP A 19 1.71 -6.59 9.95
CA TRP A 19 2.26 -5.34 10.44
C TRP A 19 3.38 -5.64 11.42
N LYS A 20 4.52 -4.96 11.28
CA LYS A 20 5.71 -5.21 12.11
C LYS A 20 6.21 -3.94 12.78
N ARG A 21 5.74 -2.79 12.31
CA ARG A 21 6.28 -1.47 12.65
C ARG A 21 5.16 -0.49 12.95
N VAL A 22 5.44 0.42 13.86
CA VAL A 22 4.60 1.58 14.19
C VAL A 22 5.39 2.84 13.93
N VAL A 23 4.75 3.86 13.39
CA VAL A 23 5.29 5.20 13.22
C VAL A 23 4.31 6.18 13.83
N HIS A 24 4.76 6.96 14.81
CA HIS A 24 3.97 8.05 15.36
C HIS A 24 4.28 9.32 14.57
N LEU A 25 3.26 9.94 14.00
CA LEU A 25 3.38 11.19 13.26
C LEU A 25 3.22 12.38 14.22
N HIS A 26 3.77 13.53 13.84
CA HIS A 26 3.70 14.78 14.59
C HIS A 26 2.29 15.36 14.66
N ASP A 27 1.42 15.00 13.70
CA ASP A 27 0.01 15.38 13.69
C ASP A 27 -0.86 14.52 14.65
N GLY A 28 -0.24 13.61 15.40
CA GLY A 28 -0.89 12.74 16.37
C GLY A 28 -1.44 11.44 15.79
N ARG A 29 -1.32 11.21 14.47
CA ARG A 29 -1.71 9.94 13.86
C ARG A 29 -0.66 8.86 14.13
N THR A 30 -1.14 7.62 14.14
CA THR A 30 -0.31 6.42 14.26
C THR A 30 -0.39 5.65 12.95
N PHE A 31 0.74 5.41 12.32
CA PHE A 31 0.83 4.58 11.13
C PHE A 31 1.41 3.21 11.48
N ILE A 32 0.91 2.17 10.83
CA ILE A 32 1.48 0.82 10.90
C ILE A 32 2.08 0.43 9.56
N SER A 33 3.17 -0.33 9.61
CA SER A 33 3.91 -0.70 8.40
C SER A 33 4.47 -2.12 8.43
N ASP A 34 4.56 -2.74 7.25
CA ASP A 34 5.30 -3.98 7.01
C ASP A 34 6.67 -3.74 6.33
N GLY A 35 6.97 -2.48 5.97
CA GLY A 35 8.17 -2.04 5.27
C GLY A 35 7.96 -1.72 3.77
N ALA A 36 6.88 -2.19 3.16
CA ALA A 36 6.52 -1.86 1.78
C ALA A 36 5.18 -1.11 1.68
N VAL A 37 4.36 -1.13 2.73
CA VAL A 37 3.20 -0.26 2.91
C VAL A 37 3.21 0.35 4.30
N ALA A 38 2.70 1.57 4.44
CA ALA A 38 2.42 2.22 5.71
C ALA A 38 1.01 2.84 5.65
N LEU A 39 0.13 2.54 6.60
CA LEU A 39 -1.26 3.04 6.63
C LEU A 39 -1.59 3.61 8.01
N ASP A 40 -2.51 4.58 8.03
CA ASP A 40 -3.13 5.06 9.26
C ASP A 40 -3.80 3.90 10.02
N ALA A 41 -3.34 3.65 11.23
CA ALA A 41 -3.78 2.55 12.07
C ALA A 41 -5.29 2.61 12.34
N ALA A 42 -5.87 3.81 12.43
CA ALA A 42 -7.30 4.02 12.67
C ALA A 42 -8.18 3.46 11.54
N LEU A 43 -7.61 3.25 10.35
CA LEU A 43 -8.29 2.69 9.19
C LEU A 43 -8.06 1.18 9.03
N THR A 44 -7.24 0.59 9.88
CA THR A 44 -6.90 -0.84 9.81
C THR A 44 -7.50 -1.59 10.99
N LYS A 45 -7.73 -2.89 10.82
CA LYS A 45 -8.13 -3.79 11.92
C LYS A 45 -6.92 -4.37 12.68
N ALA A 46 -5.73 -3.78 12.52
CA ALA A 46 -4.51 -4.35 13.06
C ALA A 46 -4.37 -4.08 14.56
N THR A 47 -3.99 -5.10 15.31
CA THR A 47 -3.58 -4.96 16.71
C THR A 47 -2.07 -4.75 16.78
N SER A 48 -1.62 -3.72 17.49
CA SER A 48 -0.25 -3.21 17.48
C SER A 48 0.70 -3.80 18.54
N SER A 49 0.26 -4.81 19.28
CA SER A 49 0.85 -5.23 20.57
C SER A 49 2.33 -5.63 20.52
N GLU A 50 2.85 -6.08 19.38
CA GLU A 50 4.24 -6.57 19.25
C GLU A 50 5.07 -5.79 18.21
N ASN A 51 4.58 -4.64 17.74
CA ASN A 51 5.21 -3.93 16.64
C ASN A 51 6.40 -3.07 17.11
N GLN A 52 7.47 -3.05 16.33
CA GLN A 52 8.62 -2.17 16.54
C GLN A 52 8.22 -0.71 16.30
N VAL A 53 8.38 0.17 17.28
CA VAL A 53 8.25 1.61 17.07
C VAL A 53 9.47 2.12 16.31
N LEU A 54 9.25 2.76 15.15
CA LEU A 54 10.31 3.36 14.35
C LEU A 54 10.71 4.74 14.89
N PRO A 55 11.96 5.17 14.64
CA PRO A 55 12.46 6.47 15.08
C PRO A 55 11.76 7.63 14.36
N GLU A 56 11.84 8.83 14.96
CA GLU A 56 11.27 10.08 14.43
C GLU A 56 11.71 10.40 12.99
N ALA A 57 12.94 10.03 12.61
CA ALA A 57 13.42 10.20 11.25
C ALA A 57 12.52 9.48 10.22
N SER A 58 11.95 8.33 10.58
CA SER A 58 10.99 7.62 9.72
C SER A 58 9.65 8.36 9.63
N ALA A 59 9.20 9.00 10.72
CA ALA A 59 8.00 9.83 10.70
C ALA A 59 8.16 11.00 9.73
N LYS A 60 9.28 11.72 9.81
CA LYS A 60 9.58 12.86 8.91
C LYS A 60 9.57 12.48 7.44
N ILE A 61 10.13 11.31 7.09
CA ILE A 61 10.10 10.79 5.72
C ILE A 61 8.67 10.53 5.26
N ILE A 62 7.87 9.84 6.08
CA ILE A 62 6.47 9.54 5.76
C ILE A 62 5.68 10.84 5.59
N GLU A 63 5.78 11.77 6.53
CA GLU A 63 5.09 13.05 6.49
C GLU A 63 5.45 13.90 5.26
N GLY A 64 6.73 13.88 4.88
CA GLY A 64 7.19 14.53 3.66
C GLY A 64 6.43 14.03 2.43
N TYR A 65 6.21 12.71 2.32
CA TYR A 65 5.39 12.15 1.22
C TYR A 65 3.89 12.41 1.38
N LEU A 66 3.34 12.34 2.59
CA LEU A 66 1.91 12.59 2.83
C LEU A 66 1.50 14.02 2.45
N THR A 67 2.43 14.98 2.58
CA THR A 67 2.21 16.40 2.27
C THR A 67 2.73 16.82 0.90
N ALA A 68 3.48 15.95 0.20
CA ALA A 68 4.04 16.27 -1.11
C ALA A 68 2.96 16.51 -2.17
N GLU A 69 3.13 17.60 -2.93
CA GLU A 69 2.45 17.80 -4.19
C GLU A 69 3.12 16.91 -5.24
N LEU A 70 2.39 15.90 -5.73
CA LEU A 70 2.86 14.99 -6.76
C LEU A 70 1.96 15.15 -8.00
N PRO A 71 2.52 15.06 -9.21
CA PRO A 71 1.87 15.47 -10.45
C PRO A 71 0.70 14.57 -10.87
N ASP A 72 0.76 13.29 -10.52
CA ASP A 72 -0.22 12.31 -10.98
C ASP A 72 -1.17 11.92 -9.85
N GLU A 73 -2.46 11.95 -10.14
CA GLU A 73 -3.50 11.42 -9.26
C GLU A 73 -4.51 10.59 -10.05
N PHE A 74 -4.88 9.42 -9.53
CA PHE A 74 -5.86 8.54 -10.16
C PHE A 74 -6.74 7.81 -9.14
N ALA A 75 -7.96 7.46 -9.55
CA ALA A 75 -8.89 6.70 -8.74
C ALA A 75 -8.55 5.20 -8.75
N SER A 76 -8.95 4.50 -7.69
CA SER A 76 -8.77 3.04 -7.59
C SER A 76 -9.29 2.28 -8.80
N TYR A 77 -10.46 2.62 -9.33
CA TYR A 77 -11.05 1.90 -10.47
C TYR A 77 -10.23 2.02 -11.76
N GLN A 78 -9.32 3.00 -11.86
CA GLN A 78 -8.45 3.19 -13.03
C GLN A 78 -7.27 2.21 -13.05
N LEU A 79 -7.02 1.48 -11.95
CA LEU A 79 -6.01 0.43 -11.91
C LEU A 79 -6.44 -0.77 -12.77
N THR A 80 -5.57 -1.15 -13.69
CA THR A 80 -5.80 -2.32 -14.55
C THR A 80 -5.01 -3.52 -14.03
N ARG A 81 -5.68 -4.67 -13.85
CA ARG A 81 -4.98 -5.92 -13.52
C ARG A 81 -4.26 -6.45 -14.77
N ARG A 82 -2.95 -6.70 -14.67
CA ARG A 82 -2.15 -7.35 -15.72
C ARG A 82 -1.39 -8.54 -15.13
N GLY A 83 -1.99 -9.73 -15.23
CA GLY A 83 -1.49 -10.93 -14.54
C GLY A 83 -1.44 -10.73 -13.03
N GLU A 84 -0.26 -10.93 -12.44
CA GLU A 84 -0.03 -10.86 -10.99
C GLU A 84 0.28 -9.45 -10.46
N THR A 85 -0.11 -8.39 -11.16
CA THR A 85 0.11 -7.00 -10.71
C THR A 85 -1.04 -6.08 -11.12
N TYR A 86 -1.19 -4.96 -10.42
CA TYR A 86 -1.97 -3.82 -10.91
C TYR A 86 -1.06 -2.81 -11.59
N VAL A 87 -1.59 -2.16 -12.62
CA VAL A 87 -0.89 -1.13 -13.38
C VAL A 87 -1.68 0.16 -13.31
N ALA A 88 -1.02 1.23 -12.85
CA ALA A 88 -1.54 2.59 -12.86
C ALA A 88 -1.63 3.15 -14.29
N PRO A 89 -2.43 4.21 -14.54
CA PRO A 89 -2.48 4.86 -15.85
C PRO A 89 -1.10 5.30 -16.37
N SER A 90 -0.19 5.68 -15.48
CA SER A 90 1.21 6.02 -15.78
C SER A 90 2.09 4.83 -16.16
N GLY A 91 1.59 3.59 -16.05
CA GLY A 91 2.34 2.36 -16.28
C GLY A 91 3.04 1.79 -15.03
N VAL A 92 3.00 2.49 -13.90
CA VAL A 92 3.62 2.04 -12.65
C VAL A 92 2.92 0.81 -12.09
N ARG A 93 3.73 -0.17 -11.67
CA ARG A 93 3.26 -1.48 -11.20
C ARG A 93 3.11 -1.48 -9.69
N LEU A 94 1.96 -1.96 -9.21
CA LEU A 94 1.61 -2.02 -7.80
C LEU A 94 1.37 -3.47 -7.37
N ASN A 95 1.74 -3.78 -6.13
CA ASN A 95 1.61 -5.11 -5.56
C ASN A 95 0.12 -5.43 -5.30
N PRO A 96 -0.40 -6.53 -5.87
CA PRO A 96 -1.82 -6.87 -5.74
C PRO A 96 -2.25 -7.09 -4.30
N ILE A 97 -1.37 -7.58 -3.43
CA ILE A 97 -1.70 -7.82 -2.02
C ILE A 97 -2.16 -6.51 -1.34
N TYR A 98 -1.45 -5.41 -1.58
CA TYR A 98 -1.77 -4.12 -0.96
C TYR A 98 -2.99 -3.47 -1.60
N ILE A 99 -3.12 -3.51 -2.92
CA ILE A 99 -4.29 -2.95 -3.61
C ILE A 99 -5.57 -3.69 -3.23
N ASP A 100 -5.53 -5.03 -3.24
CA ASP A 100 -6.67 -5.85 -2.88
C ASP A 100 -7.01 -5.68 -1.38
N TYR A 101 -6.03 -5.48 -0.50
CA TYR A 101 -6.27 -5.14 0.91
C TYR A 101 -6.97 -3.78 1.05
N LEU A 102 -6.49 -2.74 0.37
CA LEU A 102 -7.07 -1.40 0.42
C LEU A 102 -8.51 -1.37 -0.07
N ARG A 103 -8.80 -2.01 -1.22
CA ARG A 103 -10.16 -2.09 -1.78
C ARG A 103 -11.16 -2.85 -0.88
N ARG A 104 -10.66 -3.75 -0.04
CA ARG A 104 -11.48 -4.49 0.94
C ARG A 104 -11.67 -3.75 2.26
N THR A 105 -10.74 -2.86 2.59
CA THR A 105 -10.73 -2.16 3.87
C THR A 105 -11.38 -0.78 3.77
N LEU A 106 -11.23 -0.12 2.62
CA LEU A 106 -11.66 1.25 2.37
C LEU A 106 -12.72 1.32 1.26
N PRO A 107 -13.64 2.30 1.28
CA PRO A 107 -14.60 2.49 0.21
C PRO A 107 -13.90 2.84 -1.11
N GLU A 108 -13.98 1.94 -2.10
CA GLU A 108 -13.26 2.09 -3.36
C GLU A 108 -13.58 3.39 -4.12
N SER A 109 -14.83 3.86 -4.06
CA SER A 109 -15.26 5.11 -4.71
C SER A 109 -14.57 6.36 -4.18
N ARG A 110 -14.00 6.28 -2.97
CA ARG A 110 -13.28 7.38 -2.30
C ARG A 110 -11.77 7.18 -2.30
N LEU A 111 -11.31 6.01 -2.73
CA LEU A 111 -9.92 5.62 -2.74
C LEU A 111 -9.22 6.15 -3.99
N ARG A 112 -8.21 6.99 -3.77
CA ARG A 112 -7.38 7.57 -4.82
C ARG A 112 -5.90 7.37 -4.48
N PHE A 113 -5.06 7.57 -5.48
CA PHE A 113 -3.62 7.40 -5.37
C PHE A 113 -2.93 8.61 -5.99
N ARG A 114 -1.86 9.09 -5.34
CA ARG A 114 -1.04 10.19 -5.84
C ARG A 114 0.41 9.75 -5.96
N MET A 115 1.07 10.08 -7.07
CA MET A 115 2.42 9.59 -7.34
C MET A 115 3.18 10.47 -8.35
N LYS A 116 4.46 10.12 -8.57
CA LYS A 116 5.34 10.79 -9.53
C LYS A 116 6.16 9.82 -10.38
N SER A 117 6.64 8.71 -9.81
CA SER A 117 7.44 7.71 -10.53
C SER A 117 7.34 6.33 -9.88
N ASP A 118 7.98 5.31 -10.48
CA ASP A 118 8.10 3.96 -9.89
C ASP A 118 9.24 3.82 -8.86
N LEU A 119 9.98 4.90 -8.62
CA LEU A 119 11.07 4.95 -7.63
C LEU A 119 10.65 5.60 -6.30
N GLU A 120 9.53 6.33 -6.31
CA GLU A 120 8.99 7.03 -5.14
C GLU A 120 7.74 6.31 -4.61
N PRO A 121 7.42 6.41 -3.31
CA PRO A 121 6.19 5.88 -2.76
C PRO A 121 4.94 6.46 -3.44
N VAL A 122 3.92 5.63 -3.58
CA VAL A 122 2.57 6.05 -3.97
C VAL A 122 1.81 6.43 -2.72
N VAL A 123 1.27 7.65 -2.68
CA VAL A 123 0.43 8.14 -1.59
C VAL A 123 -0.99 7.61 -1.77
N VAL A 124 -1.54 7.03 -0.71
CA VAL A 124 -2.92 6.56 -0.65
C VAL A 124 -3.78 7.69 -0.11
N LEU A 125 -4.82 8.06 -0.84
CA LEU A 125 -5.76 9.11 -0.48
C LEU A 125 -7.15 8.51 -0.20
N LEU A 126 -7.79 8.97 0.87
CA LEU A 126 -9.19 8.70 1.19
C LEU A 126 -9.92 10.02 1.42
N ASP A 127 -10.96 10.30 0.64
CA ASP A 127 -11.68 11.58 0.68
C ASP A 127 -10.73 12.80 0.56
N GLY A 128 -9.72 12.67 -0.31
CA GLY A 128 -8.68 13.69 -0.56
C GLY A 128 -7.59 13.79 0.51
N LYS A 129 -7.70 13.06 1.63
CA LYS A 129 -6.70 13.07 2.71
C LYS A 129 -5.69 11.95 2.53
N ALA A 130 -4.42 12.24 2.76
CA ALA A 130 -3.36 11.23 2.73
C ALA A 130 -3.45 10.31 3.95
N VAL A 131 -3.70 9.03 3.71
CA VAL A 131 -3.94 8.00 4.75
C VAL A 131 -2.93 6.87 4.70
N GLY A 132 -1.99 6.91 3.76
CA GLY A 132 -1.05 5.83 3.57
C GLY A 132 0.00 6.09 2.50
N LEU A 133 0.99 5.23 2.47
CA LEU A 133 2.02 5.13 1.45
C LEU A 133 2.20 3.66 1.08
N LEU A 134 2.46 3.36 -0.18
CA LEU A 134 2.91 2.04 -0.61
C LEU A 134 4.03 2.14 -1.64
N MET A 135 4.95 1.19 -1.60
CA MET A 135 6.06 1.12 -2.55
C MET A 135 5.58 0.50 -3.87
N PRO A 136 5.89 1.12 -5.02
CA PRO A 136 5.77 0.46 -6.31
C PRO A 136 6.59 -0.83 -6.38
N ILE A 137 6.16 -1.75 -7.25
CA ILE A 137 7.03 -2.83 -7.69
C ILE A 137 8.00 -2.22 -8.70
N LYS A 138 9.30 -2.26 -8.38
CA LYS A 138 10.34 -1.86 -9.34
C LYS A 138 10.15 -2.62 -10.65
N SER A 139 10.05 -1.89 -11.73
CA SER A 139 10.19 -2.47 -13.06
C SER A 139 11.61 -3.06 -13.13
N ALA A 140 11.76 -4.34 -13.49
CA ALA A 140 13.08 -4.88 -13.77
C ALA A 140 13.67 -4.04 -14.92
N SER A 141 14.82 -3.41 -14.68
CA SER A 141 15.59 -2.77 -15.75
C SER A 141 15.82 -3.83 -16.83
N ARG A 142 15.24 -3.61 -18.01
CA ARG A 142 15.55 -4.40 -19.20
C ARG A 142 16.90 -3.98 -19.75
#